data_AF-A0A7S1T418-F1
#
_entry.id   AF-A0A7S1T418-F1
#
_cell.length_a   1.000
_cell.length_b   1.000
_cell.length_c   1.000
_cell.angle_alpha   90.00
_cell.angle_beta   90.00
_cell.angle_gamma   90.00
#
_symmetry.space_group_name_H-M   'P 1'
#
loop_
_entity.id
_entity.type
_entity.pdbx_description
1 polymer ?
#
loop_
_entity_poly.entity_id
_entity_poly.type
_entity_poly.pdbx_seq_one_letter_code
_entity_poly.pdbx_strand_id
1 'polypeptide(L)'
;ALIIDHCCRNDISVMTVGGSGGVTSPEGIEIRDLNQIGTDRLLFRTRKMLRKAHGWAAEPPFARLSDKPRWGVAAVTLSAPPKEELKGPRGNISCNAAGGSLCFVTGAVGLFAASHIANAIAIPDDANNDTNNDNDGDGSSRPWEGTSDGGPSRHEQHQQQTQGAVN
;
A
#
# COMPACT_ATOMS: atom_id res chain seq x y z
N ALA A 1 -5.28 3.71 9.41
CA ALA A 1 -6.58 3.80 8.69
C ALA A 1 -7.07 5.24 8.64
N LEU A 2 -7.41 5.87 9.77
CA LEU A 2 -7.89 7.27 9.80
C LEU A 2 -6.96 8.26 9.09
N ILE A 3 -5.65 8.22 9.37
CA ILE A 3 -4.66 9.09 8.72
C ILE A 3 -4.68 8.89 7.20
N ILE A 4 -4.64 7.64 6.74
CA ILE A 4 -4.68 7.30 5.32
C ILE A 4 -5.95 7.86 4.66
N ASP A 5 -7.11 7.63 5.27
CA ASP A 5 -8.40 8.14 4.78
C ASP A 5 -8.42 9.67 4.73
N HIS A 6 -7.94 10.35 5.77
CA HIS A 6 -7.89 11.80 5.82
C HIS A 6 -6.95 12.37 4.74
N CYS A 7 -5.76 11.80 4.58
CA CYS A 7 -4.82 12.22 3.54
C CYS A 7 -5.42 12.07 2.14
N CYS A 8 -5.99 10.90 1.83
CA CYS A 8 -6.59 10.64 0.52
C CYS A 8 -7.82 11.52 0.22
N ARG A 9 -8.58 11.94 1.24
CA ARG A 9 -9.74 12.84 1.05
C ARG A 9 -9.36 14.30 0.85
N ASN A 10 -8.13 14.69 1.21
CA ASN A 10 -7.64 16.06 1.12
C ASN A 10 -6.48 16.17 0.12
N ASP A 11 -6.33 15.19 -0.78
CA ASP A 11 -5.28 15.16 -1.81
C ASP A 11 -3.85 15.30 -1.24
N ILE A 12 -3.64 14.82 -0.02
CA ILE A 12 -2.33 14.76 0.61
C ILE A 12 -1.68 13.43 0.23
N SER A 13 -0.55 13.51 -0.47
CA SER A 13 0.26 12.34 -0.81
C SER A 13 0.65 11.56 0.44
N VAL A 14 0.34 10.26 0.48
CA VAL A 14 0.58 9.41 1.65
C VAL A 14 1.09 8.03 1.23
N MET A 15 2.13 7.59 1.93
CA MET A 15 2.64 6.24 1.88
C MET A 15 2.51 5.61 3.27
N THR A 16 2.21 4.32 3.34
CA THR A 16 2.19 3.57 4.60
C THR A 16 3.24 2.47 4.61
N VAL A 17 3.62 2.02 5.79
CA VAL A 17 4.50 0.87 5.97
C VAL A 17 3.76 -0.26 6.68
N GLY A 18 4.10 -1.50 6.33
CA GLY A 18 3.60 -2.71 6.93
C GLY A 18 4.26 -3.05 8.27
N GLY A 19 3.89 -4.20 8.83
CA GLY A 19 4.44 -4.69 10.09
C GLY A 19 5.73 -5.49 9.89
N SER A 20 6.82 -5.06 10.53
CA SER A 20 8.13 -5.75 10.49
C SER A 20 8.45 -6.53 11.78
N GLY A 21 7.43 -6.87 12.58
CA GLY A 21 7.60 -7.64 13.81
C GLY A 21 7.80 -9.13 13.54
N GLY A 22 8.76 -9.76 14.23
CA GLY A 22 9.10 -11.17 14.03
C GLY A 22 9.88 -11.46 12.73
N VAL A 23 10.37 -10.42 12.06
CA VAL A 23 11.16 -10.53 10.82
C VAL A 23 12.65 -10.41 11.16
N THR A 24 13.44 -11.34 10.62
CA THR A 24 14.89 -11.42 10.88
C THR A 24 15.76 -10.92 9.73
N SER A 25 15.25 -10.93 8.49
CA SER A 25 15.94 -10.41 7.31
C SER A 25 15.10 -9.33 6.61
N PRO A 26 15.71 -8.22 6.14
CA PRO A 26 15.04 -7.21 5.32
C PRO A 26 14.90 -7.64 3.84
N GLU A 27 15.18 -8.90 3.50
CA GLU A 27 14.93 -9.42 2.16
C GLU A 27 13.44 -9.34 1.80
N GLY A 28 13.15 -9.05 0.53
CA GLY A 28 11.78 -8.99 0.03
C GLY A 28 11.01 -7.73 0.43
N ILE A 29 11.71 -6.65 0.81
CA ILE A 29 11.08 -5.32 0.87
C ILE A 29 10.58 -4.94 -0.52
N GLU A 30 9.32 -4.59 -0.62
CA GLU A 30 8.67 -4.20 -1.86
C GLU A 30 7.64 -3.10 -1.61
N ILE A 31 7.29 -2.38 -2.68
CA ILE A 31 6.21 -1.37 -2.68
C ILE A 31 5.07 -1.92 -3.52
N ARG A 32 3.87 -1.94 -2.95
CA ARG A 32 2.64 -2.26 -3.68
C ARG A 32 1.52 -1.32 -3.29
N ASP A 33 0.48 -1.27 -4.11
CA ASP A 33 -0.77 -0.64 -3.71
C ASP A 33 -1.33 -1.33 -2.46
N LEU A 34 -1.82 -0.54 -1.51
CA LEU A 34 -2.32 -1.02 -0.23
C LEU A 34 -3.38 -2.12 -0.41
N ASN A 35 -4.25 -2.02 -1.42
CA ASN A 35 -5.30 -3.01 -1.69
C ASN A 35 -4.76 -4.34 -2.22
N GLN A 36 -3.59 -4.30 -2.86
CA GLN A 36 -2.95 -5.42 -3.54
C GLN A 36 -1.90 -6.11 -2.65
N ILE A 37 -1.89 -5.86 -1.34
CA ILE A 37 -0.98 -6.53 -0.39
C ILE A 37 -1.68 -7.69 0.31
N GLY A 38 -1.18 -8.92 0.19
CA GLY A 38 -1.82 -10.11 0.75
C GLY A 38 -1.19 -10.64 2.04
N THR A 39 0.13 -10.49 2.19
CA THR A 39 0.94 -11.23 3.16
C THR A 39 1.01 -10.58 4.54
N ASP A 40 0.77 -9.27 4.63
CA ASP A 40 0.94 -8.49 5.85
C ASP A 40 -0.35 -8.44 6.71
N ARG A 41 -0.25 -8.92 7.95
CA ARG A 41 -1.36 -8.95 8.93
C ARG A 41 -1.80 -7.55 9.39
N LEU A 42 -0.85 -6.63 9.57
CA LEU A 42 -1.15 -5.25 9.98
C LEU A 42 -1.86 -4.50 8.86
N LEU A 43 -1.38 -4.64 7.63
CA LEU A 43 -2.03 -4.03 6.47
C LEU A 43 -3.38 -4.68 6.18
N PHE A 44 -3.53 -6.00 6.37
CA PHE A 44 -4.83 -6.66 6.28
C PHE A 44 -5.87 -6.04 7.25
N ARG A 45 -5.48 -5.83 8.52
CA ARG A 45 -6.35 -5.17 9.50
C ARG A 45 -6.65 -3.73 9.08
N THR A 46 -5.66 -3.01 8.59
CA THR A 46 -5.81 -1.63 8.12
C THR A 46 -6.80 -1.54 6.97
N ARG A 47 -6.69 -2.40 5.94
CA ARG A 47 -7.65 -2.49 4.83
C ARG A 47 -9.06 -2.80 5.30
N LYS A 48 -9.21 -3.76 6.23
CA LYS A 48 -10.51 -4.12 6.81
C LYS A 48 -11.16 -2.91 7.50
N MET A 49 -10.38 -2.11 8.23
CA MET A 49 -10.86 -0.88 8.87
C MET A 49 -11.23 0.20 7.84
N LEU A 50 -10.41 0.41 6.80
CA LEU A 50 -10.71 1.38 5.73
C LEU A 50 -12.02 1.04 5.02
N ARG A 51 -12.29 -0.23 4.71
CA ARG A 51 -13.56 -0.65 4.12
C ARG A 51 -14.74 -0.45 5.08
N LYS A 52 -14.61 -0.96 6.31
CA LYS A 52 -15.72 -0.98 7.28
C LYS A 52 -16.09 0.41 7.81
N ALA A 53 -15.08 1.22 8.15
CA ALA A 53 -15.30 2.50 8.83
C ALA A 53 -15.25 3.71 7.88
N HIS A 54 -14.59 3.59 6.72
CA HIS A 54 -14.33 4.73 5.84
C HIS A 54 -14.90 4.58 4.42
N GLY A 55 -15.59 3.48 4.10
CA GLY A 55 -16.29 3.30 2.82
C GLY A 55 -15.38 3.06 1.61
N TRP A 56 -14.17 2.53 1.84
CA TRP A 56 -13.24 2.19 0.76
C TRP A 56 -13.74 1.02 -0.08
N ALA A 57 -13.38 0.99 -1.37
CA ALA A 57 -13.88 -0.01 -2.32
C ALA A 57 -13.62 -1.44 -1.83
N ALA A 58 -14.67 -2.26 -1.84
CA ALA A 58 -14.59 -3.66 -1.44
C ALA A 58 -13.88 -4.49 -2.52
N GLU A 59 -13.32 -5.63 -2.10
CA GLU A 59 -12.70 -6.58 -3.04
C GLU A 59 -13.80 -7.34 -3.78
N PRO A 60 -13.68 -7.56 -5.10
CA PRO A 60 -14.56 -8.48 -5.80
C PRO A 60 -14.38 -9.90 -5.22
N PRO A 61 -15.48 -10.66 -5.03
CA PRO A 61 -15.37 -12.04 -4.61
C PRO A 61 -14.53 -12.83 -5.62
N PHE A 62 -13.58 -13.62 -5.14
CA PHE A 62 -12.66 -14.47 -5.93
C PHE A 62 -11.64 -13.74 -6.83
N ALA A 63 -11.45 -12.43 -6.70
CA ALA A 63 -10.41 -11.73 -7.43
C ALA A 63 -9.00 -12.13 -6.97
N ARG A 64 -8.09 -12.36 -7.93
CA ARG A 64 -6.66 -12.45 -7.62
C ARG A 64 -6.16 -11.11 -7.11
N LEU A 65 -5.09 -11.14 -6.33
CA LEU A 65 -4.51 -9.96 -5.71
C LEU A 65 -4.08 -8.89 -6.73
N SER A 66 -3.56 -9.32 -7.89
CA SER A 66 -3.20 -8.49 -9.03
C SER A 66 -4.40 -7.80 -9.69
N ASP A 67 -5.56 -8.45 -9.63
CA ASP A 67 -6.77 -8.04 -10.36
C ASP A 67 -7.66 -7.14 -9.47
N LYS A 68 -7.19 -6.82 -8.25
CA LYS A 68 -7.89 -5.92 -7.33
C LYS A 68 -7.76 -4.47 -7.79
N PRO A 69 -8.81 -3.65 -7.64
CA PRO A 69 -8.76 -2.25 -7.98
C PRO A 69 -7.68 -1.55 -7.14
N ARG A 70 -6.89 -0.68 -7.77
CA ARG A 70 -5.88 0.12 -7.05
C ARG A 70 -6.59 1.15 -6.19
N TRP A 71 -6.07 1.39 -4.99
CA TRP A 71 -6.55 2.45 -4.10
C TRP A 71 -5.74 3.74 -4.22
N GLY A 72 -4.58 3.70 -4.88
CA GLY A 72 -3.71 4.87 -5.01
C GLY A 72 -2.92 5.16 -3.74
N VAL A 73 -2.79 4.19 -2.83
CA VAL A 73 -1.96 4.33 -1.62
C VAL A 73 -0.81 3.36 -1.70
N ALA A 74 0.40 3.89 -1.87
CA ALA A 74 1.61 3.08 -1.85
C ALA A 74 1.87 2.56 -0.42
N ALA A 75 2.23 1.29 -0.32
CA ALA A 75 2.52 0.63 0.94
C ALA A 75 3.78 -0.22 0.83
N VAL A 76 4.73 -0.01 1.75
CA VAL A 76 5.91 -0.89 1.88
C VAL A 76 5.50 -2.13 2.65
N THR A 77 5.80 -3.30 2.10
CA THR A 77 5.56 -4.59 2.75
C THR A 77 6.77 -5.49 2.60
N LEU A 78 6.83 -6.52 3.43
CA LEU A 78 7.82 -7.58 3.34
C LEU A 78 7.14 -8.81 2.71
N SER A 79 7.60 -9.19 1.53
CA SER A 79 7.13 -10.38 0.81
C SER A 79 7.83 -11.60 1.38
N ALA A 80 7.15 -12.22 2.35
CA ALA A 80 7.42 -13.52 2.97
C ALA A 80 8.22 -13.54 4.28
N PRO A 81 7.81 -14.41 5.22
CA PRO A 81 8.47 -14.59 6.50
C PRO A 81 9.82 -15.31 6.32
N PRO A 82 10.79 -15.09 7.23
CA PRO A 82 11.94 -15.97 7.34
C PRO A 82 11.46 -17.42 7.52
N LYS A 83 12.17 -18.38 6.91
CA LYS A 83 11.91 -19.83 7.06
C LYS A 83 11.95 -20.32 8.51
N GLU A 84 12.42 -19.47 9.43
CA GLU A 84 12.42 -19.70 10.86
C GLU A 84 11.57 -18.61 11.53
N GLU A 85 10.30 -18.93 11.80
CA GLU A 85 9.55 -18.18 12.80
C GLU A 85 10.33 -18.31 14.13
N LEU A 86 10.72 -17.19 14.72
CA LEU A 86 11.24 -17.15 16.08
C LEU A 86 10.23 -17.87 16.98
N LYS A 87 10.57 -19.07 17.44
CA LYS A 87 9.70 -19.89 18.30
C LYS A 87 9.60 -19.20 19.67
N GLY A 88 8.47 -18.56 19.93
CA GLY A 88 8.16 -17.96 21.22
C GLY A 88 6.64 -17.92 21.46
N PRO A 89 6.19 -17.71 22.72
CA PRO A 89 4.77 -17.61 23.02
C PRO A 89 4.11 -16.54 22.13
N ARG A 90 3.15 -16.97 21.29
CA ARG A 90 2.35 -16.06 20.48
C ARG A 90 1.60 -15.10 21.41
N GLY A 91 1.77 -13.79 21.21
CA GLY A 91 1.12 -12.74 22.00
C GLY A 91 2.01 -12.01 23.00
N ASN A 92 3.30 -12.38 23.11
CA ASN A 92 4.25 -11.60 23.89
C ASN A 92 5.05 -10.64 22.99
N ILE A 93 4.95 -9.32 23.22
CA ILE A 93 5.69 -8.27 22.50
C ILE A 93 7.14 -8.11 23.00
N SER A 94 7.61 -9.03 23.84
CA SER A 94 8.98 -9.03 24.34
C SER A 94 9.99 -9.03 23.18
N CYS A 95 11.04 -8.22 23.30
CA CYS A 95 12.12 -8.11 22.30
C CYS A 95 12.82 -9.46 22.01
N ASN A 96 12.70 -10.44 22.91
CA ASN A 96 13.25 -11.79 22.80
C ASN A 96 12.24 -12.83 22.24
N ALA A 97 11.01 -12.43 21.92
CA ALA A 97 9.95 -13.34 21.47
C ALA A 97 9.66 -13.20 19.97
N ALA A 98 8.78 -14.06 19.46
CA ALA A 98 8.28 -14.07 18.07
C ALA A 98 7.69 -12.73 17.57
N GLY A 99 7.32 -11.83 18.51
CA GLY A 99 6.82 -10.49 18.22
C GLY A 99 7.86 -9.37 18.39
N GLY A 100 9.10 -9.70 18.78
CA GLY A 100 10.21 -8.76 18.85
C GLY A 100 10.59 -8.26 17.46
N SER A 101 11.21 -7.09 17.39
CA SER A 101 11.67 -6.50 16.14
C SER A 101 13.16 -6.23 16.21
N LEU A 102 13.88 -6.60 15.14
CA LEU A 102 15.27 -6.19 14.97
C LEU A 102 15.30 -4.75 14.47
N CYS A 103 16.01 -3.88 15.17
CA CYS A 103 16.15 -2.47 14.81
C CYS A 103 16.68 -2.27 13.39
N PHE A 104 17.53 -3.20 12.91
CA PHE A 104 18.07 -3.16 11.55
C PHE A 104 17.00 -3.40 10.49
N VAL A 105 16.05 -4.30 10.73
CA VAL A 105 14.96 -4.58 9.77
C VAL A 105 13.99 -3.40 9.70
N THR A 106 13.56 -2.89 10.85
CA THR A 106 12.68 -1.71 10.91
C THR A 106 13.35 -0.46 10.36
N GLY A 107 14.64 -0.27 10.65
CA GLY A 107 15.46 0.78 10.06
C GLY A 107 15.54 0.67 8.54
N ALA A 108 15.82 -0.52 7.99
CA ALA A 108 15.88 -0.74 6.56
C ALA A 108 14.55 -0.44 5.85
N VAL A 109 13.43 -0.93 6.40
CA VAL A 109 12.09 -0.66 5.85
C VAL A 109 11.77 0.85 5.86
N GLY A 110 12.09 1.55 6.95
CA GLY A 110 11.86 2.99 7.07
C GLY A 110 12.73 3.80 6.11
N LEU A 111 14.03 3.48 6.02
CA LEU A 111 14.95 4.14 5.09
C LEU A 111 14.58 3.86 3.63
N PHE A 112 14.11 2.66 3.32
CA PHE A 112 13.63 2.32 1.99
C PHE A 112 12.37 3.13 1.61
N ALA A 113 11.40 3.24 2.52
CA ALA A 113 10.22 4.09 2.33
C ALA A 113 10.60 5.56 2.11
N ALA A 114 11.51 6.09 2.95
CA ALA A 114 11.99 7.46 2.84
C ALA A 114 12.74 7.71 1.53
N SER A 115 13.59 6.77 1.10
CA SER A 115 14.30 6.83 -0.18
C SER A 115 13.32 6.89 -1.36
N HIS A 116 12.27 6.07 -1.35
CA HIS A 116 11.25 6.10 -2.40
C HIS A 116 10.57 7.46 -2.51
N ILE A 117 10.16 8.04 -1.37
CA ILE A 117 9.53 9.37 -1.33
C ILE A 117 10.52 10.45 -1.75
N ALA A 118 11.77 10.39 -1.27
CA ALA A 118 12.80 11.34 -1.64
C ALA A 118 13.07 11.35 -3.15
N ASN A 119 13.14 10.16 -3.77
CA ASN A 119 13.31 10.03 -5.23
C ASN A 119 12.10 10.58 -5.99
N ALA A 120 10.87 10.32 -5.52
CA ALA A 120 9.66 10.85 -6.14
C ALA A 120 9.56 12.39 -6.06
N ILE A 121 10.17 13.02 -5.05
CA ILE A 121 10.22 14.48 -4.91
C ILE A 121 11.41 15.07 -5.70
N ALA A 122 12.55 14.37 -5.72
CA ALA A 122 13.79 14.88 -6.30
C ALA A 122 13.87 14.74 -7.82
N ILE A 123 13.18 13.76 -8.40
CA ILE A 123 13.17 13.51 -9.85
C ILE A 123 11.84 14.04 -10.39
N PRO A 124 11.81 15.22 -11.02
CA PRO A 124 10.61 15.69 -11.70
C PRO A 124 10.24 14.76 -12.87
N ASP A 125 8.93 14.57 -13.09
CA ASP A 125 8.34 13.61 -14.03
C ASP A 125 8.79 13.78 -15.50
N ASP A 126 9.44 14.90 -15.83
CA ASP A 126 9.94 15.25 -17.15
C ASP A 126 11.10 14.37 -17.63
N ALA A 127 11.77 13.63 -16.74
CA ALA A 127 12.95 12.82 -17.07
C ALA A 127 12.64 11.38 -17.52
N ASN A 128 11.37 10.94 -17.49
CA ASN A 128 11.00 9.53 -17.69
C ASN A 128 10.13 9.28 -18.93
N ASN A 129 9.88 10.31 -19.76
CA ASN A 129 9.02 10.22 -20.95
C ASN A 129 9.76 9.77 -22.23
N ASP A 130 11.10 9.65 -22.20
CA ASP A 130 11.89 9.46 -23.42
C ASP A 130 12.31 8.01 -23.72
N THR A 131 11.97 7.02 -22.88
CA THR A 131 12.46 5.64 -23.04
C THR A 131 11.43 4.53 -23.21
N ASN A 132 10.13 4.80 -23.25
CA ASN A 132 9.12 3.74 -23.41
C ASN A 132 8.48 3.75 -24.81
N ASN A 133 9.32 3.60 -25.84
CA ASN A 133 8.92 2.99 -27.11
C ASN A 133 9.75 1.73 -27.34
N ASP A 134 9.69 0.80 -26.39
CA ASP A 134 10.04 -0.60 -26.63
C ASP A 134 9.11 -1.49 -25.78
N ASN A 135 8.45 -2.43 -26.47
CA ASN A 135 7.60 -3.47 -25.91
C ASN A 135 8.34 -4.23 -24.81
N ASP A 136 7.89 -4.16 -23.56
CA ASP A 136 8.07 -5.25 -22.60
C ASP A 136 6.97 -5.24 -21.52
N GLY A 137 6.29 -6.37 -21.38
CA GLY A 137 5.15 -6.61 -20.49
C GLY A 137 5.53 -6.84 -19.04
N ASP A 138 6.11 -5.83 -18.37
CA ASP A 138 6.33 -5.82 -16.92
C ASP A 138 5.62 -4.60 -16.30
N GLY A 139 4.52 -4.85 -15.60
CA GLY A 139 3.71 -3.84 -14.93
C GLY A 139 4.28 -3.31 -13.60
N SER A 140 5.60 -3.17 -13.48
CA SER A 140 6.27 -2.85 -12.21
C SER A 140 7.02 -1.51 -12.17
N SER A 141 6.61 -0.48 -12.90
CA SER A 141 7.14 0.89 -12.65
C SER A 141 6.33 1.95 -13.37
N ARG A 142 5.13 2.23 -12.86
CA ARG A 142 4.60 3.59 -13.02
C ARG A 142 5.10 4.42 -11.85
N PRO A 143 5.74 5.59 -12.11
CA PRO A 143 5.98 6.59 -11.08
C PRO A 143 4.70 6.89 -10.30
N TRP A 144 4.87 7.37 -9.08
CA TRP A 144 3.79 7.91 -8.28
C TRP A 144 3.14 9.08 -9.05
N GLU A 145 2.12 8.79 -9.87
CA GLU A 145 1.24 9.80 -10.45
C GLU A 145 0.41 10.36 -9.29
N GLY A 146 0.91 11.44 -8.70
CA GLY A 146 0.12 12.31 -7.86
C GLY A 146 -1.11 12.72 -8.68
N THR A 147 -2.29 12.39 -8.19
CA THR A 147 -3.56 12.75 -8.83
C THR A 147 -3.71 14.27 -8.84
N SER A 148 -3.21 14.93 -9.88
CA SER A 148 -3.59 16.29 -10.27
C SER A 148 -4.48 16.33 -11.50
N ASP A 149 -4.77 15.19 -12.12
CA ASP A 149 -5.73 15.12 -13.21
C ASP A 149 -7.15 14.97 -12.67
N GLY A 150 -7.93 16.04 -12.82
CA GLY A 150 -9.34 16.16 -12.44
C GLY A 150 -10.24 15.15 -13.13
N GLY A 151 -10.23 13.91 -12.65
CA GLY A 151 -11.30 12.94 -12.86
C GLY A 151 -12.53 13.32 -12.02
N PRO A 152 -13.76 13.03 -12.51
CA PRO A 152 -14.98 13.55 -11.92
C PRO A 152 -15.08 13.15 -10.44
N SER A 153 -15.42 14.16 -9.63
CA SER A 153 -15.53 14.03 -8.19
C SER A 153 -16.40 12.83 -7.83
N ARG A 154 -15.96 12.00 -6.88
CA ARG A 154 -16.73 10.84 -6.40
C ARG A 154 -18.10 11.21 -5.81
N HIS A 155 -18.34 12.51 -5.61
CA HIS A 155 -19.63 13.10 -5.28
C HIS A 155 -20.66 13.03 -6.43
N GLU A 156 -20.23 13.02 -7.70
CA GLU A 156 -21.15 12.94 -8.85
C GLU A 156 -21.68 11.54 -9.13
N GLN A 157 -20.92 10.49 -8.77
CA GLN A 157 -21.35 9.11 -9.02
C GLN A 157 -22.47 8.65 -8.08
N HIS A 158 -22.57 9.23 -6.88
CA HIS A 158 -23.63 8.88 -5.93
C HIS A 158 -24.99 9.49 -6.28
N GLN A 159 -25.03 10.62 -7.01
CA GLN A 159 -26.30 11.25 -7.40
C GLN A 159 -26.92 10.62 -8.66
N GLN A 160 -26.10 10.12 -9.59
CA GLN A 160 -26.61 9.49 -10.82
C GLN A 160 -27.25 8.12 -10.57
N GLN A 161 -26.82 7.39 -9.52
CA GLN A 161 -27.38 6.08 -9.22
C GLN A 161 -28.76 6.14 -8.53
N THR A 162 -29.12 7.28 -7.92
CA THR A 162 -30.45 7.50 -7.32
C THR A 162 -31.50 8.05 -8.28
N GLN A 163 -31.11 8.59 -9.44
CA GLN A 163 -32.05 9.14 -10.43
C GLN A 163 -32.47 8.14 -11.51
N GLY A 164 -31.78 6.99 -11.64
CA GLY A 164 -32.12 5.94 -12.61
C GLY A 164 -33.17 4.91 -12.13
N ALA A 165 -33.74 5.06 -10.92
CA ALA A 165 -34.68 4.11 -10.34
C ALA A 165 -36.15 4.60 -10.32
N VAL A 166 -36.46 5.68 -11.04
CA VAL A 166 -37.84 6.15 -11.25
C VAL A 166 -38.06 6.41 -12.74
N ASN A 167 -38.36 5.34 -13.47
CA ASN A 167 -39.25 5.29 -14.63
C ASN A 167 -39.51 3.84 -15.02
#